data_AF-A0A2A2M4J2-F1
#
_entry.id   AF-A0A2A2M4J2-F1
#
_cell.length_a   1.000
_cell.length_b   1.000
_cell.length_c   1.000
_cell.angle_alpha   90.00
_cell.angle_beta   90.00
_cell.angle_gamma   90.00
#
_symmetry.space_group_name_H-M   'P 1'
#
loop_
_entity.id
_entity.type
_entity.pdbx_description
1 polymer ?
#
loop_
_entity_poly.entity_id
_entity_poly.type
_entity_poly.pdbx_seq_one_letter_code
_entity_poly.pdbx_strand_id
1 'polypeptide(L)'
;MRLKCEYLADKSSCQPYSIAPCGHHAGQTYYGPCPNSEYPTPACKKECQSGYSNSWSADKHYGKTAYAVGKTVAAIQQACHNR
;
A
#
# COMPACT_ATOMS: atom_id res chain seq x y z
N MET A 1 -16.84 1.13 27.10
CA MET A 1 -15.56 0.51 26.67
C MET A 1 -15.66 0.12 25.19
N ARG A 2 -15.32 1.02 24.26
CA ARG A 2 -15.07 0.67 22.84
C ARG A 2 -13.82 1.42 22.40
N LEU A 3 -12.68 0.87 22.80
CA LEU A 3 -11.39 1.20 22.21
C LEU A 3 -11.37 0.56 20.82
N LYS A 4 -11.66 1.35 19.78
CA LYS A 4 -11.20 1.06 18.41
C LYS A 4 -10.20 2.15 18.02
N CYS A 5 -9.13 2.25 18.79
CA CYS A 5 -7.93 3.00 18.42
C CYS A 5 -6.75 2.05 18.18
N GLU A 6 -7.02 0.80 17.82
CA GLU A 6 -6.02 -0.05 17.20
C GLU A 6 -6.33 -0.01 15.70
N TYR A 7 -5.69 0.92 15.01
CA TYR A 7 -5.32 0.70 13.61
C TYR A 7 -4.41 -0.52 13.66
N LEU A 8 -5.00 -1.72 13.68
CA LEU A 8 -4.26 -2.98 13.61
C LEU A 8 -3.63 -2.98 12.23
N ALA A 9 -2.44 -2.40 12.15
CA ALA A 9 -1.56 -2.54 11.02
C ALA A 9 -1.55 -4.03 10.68
N ASP A 10 -1.97 -4.35 9.46
CA ASP A 10 -2.15 -5.73 9.03
C ASP A 10 -0.89 -6.53 9.36
N LYS A 11 -0.97 -7.44 10.33
CA LYS A 11 0.19 -8.20 10.83
C LYS A 11 0.73 -9.20 9.80
N SER A 12 0.07 -9.33 8.64
CA SER A 12 0.47 -10.23 7.57
C SER A 12 1.54 -9.65 6.62
N SER A 13 1.94 -8.39 6.77
CA SER A 13 2.95 -7.75 5.90
C SER A 13 4.14 -7.19 6.69
N CYS A 14 5.33 -7.11 6.07
CA CYS A 14 6.50 -6.51 6.72
C CYS A 14 6.27 -5.02 7.05
N GLN A 15 5.74 -4.25 6.09
CA GLN A 15 5.52 -2.81 6.20
C GLN A 15 4.11 -2.43 5.74
N PRO A 16 3.12 -2.45 6.65
CA PRO A 16 1.77 -2.00 6.36
C PRO A 16 1.74 -0.51 5.97
N TYR A 17 0.76 -0.13 5.15
CA TYR A 17 0.58 1.27 4.75
C TYR A 17 0.26 2.14 5.97
N SER A 18 1.04 3.20 6.18
CA SER A 18 0.99 4.01 7.41
C SER A 18 0.03 5.19 7.35
N ILE A 19 -0.45 5.57 6.16
CA ILE A 19 -1.36 6.69 5.98
C ILE A 19 -2.80 6.16 6.04
N ALA A 20 -3.58 6.65 7.00
CA ALA A 20 -4.96 6.23 7.18
C ALA A 20 -5.84 6.65 5.98
N PRO A 21 -6.88 5.88 5.64
CA PRO A 21 -7.86 6.29 4.64
C PRO A 21 -8.58 7.57 5.09
N CYS A 22 -9.01 8.37 4.11
CA CYS A 22 -9.77 9.59 4.33
C CYS A 22 -10.78 9.77 3.18
N GLY A 23 -11.70 10.72 3.35
CA GLY A 23 -12.61 11.13 2.29
C GLY A 23 -13.95 10.39 2.31
N HIS A 24 -14.84 10.86 1.43
CA HIS A 24 -16.19 10.34 1.28
C HIS A 24 -16.35 9.67 -0.08
N HIS A 25 -16.60 8.37 -0.06
CA HIS A 25 -16.94 7.58 -1.24
C HIS A 25 -18.29 6.91 -1.02
N ALA A 26 -19.12 6.88 -2.07
CA ALA A 26 -20.45 6.28 -1.99
C ALA A 26 -20.35 4.80 -1.56
N GLY A 27 -21.12 4.42 -0.55
CA GLY A 27 -21.15 3.05 -0.02
C GLY A 27 -19.94 2.65 0.82
N GLN A 28 -19.02 3.56 1.14
CA GLN A 28 -17.87 3.27 1.99
C GLN A 28 -18.00 3.91 3.38
N THR A 29 -17.27 3.36 4.34
CA THR A 29 -17.14 3.96 5.67
C THR A 29 -16.48 5.32 5.54
N TYR A 30 -17.05 6.34 6.17
CA TYR A 30 -16.45 7.67 6.21
C TYR A 30 -15.35 7.72 7.26
N TYR A 31 -14.11 8.01 6.84
CA TYR A 31 -12.92 8.04 7.70
C TYR A 31 -12.53 9.45 8.15
N GLY A 32 -13.38 10.45 7.90
CA GLY A 32 -13.07 11.86 8.14
C GLY A 32 -12.57 12.58 6.87
N PRO A 33 -12.43 13.92 6.95
CA PRO A 33 -11.96 14.71 5.82
C PRO A 33 -10.49 14.39 5.52
N CYS A 34 -10.13 14.39 4.24
CA CYS A 34 -8.72 14.40 3.86
C CYS A 34 -8.07 15.74 4.24
N PRO A 35 -6.77 15.75 4.57
CA PRO A 35 -6.05 17.00 4.81
C PRO A 35 -6.05 17.86 3.54
N ASN A 36 -6.06 19.18 3.72
CA ASN A 36 -5.95 20.14 2.63
C ASN A 36 -4.53 20.21 2.04
N SER A 37 -3.55 19.71 2.80
CA SER A 37 -2.15 19.60 2.40
C SER A 37 -1.75 18.13 2.24
N GLU A 38 -0.62 17.89 1.57
CA GLU A 38 -0.06 16.56 1.44
C GLU A 38 0.36 15.97 2.80
N TYR A 39 0.29 14.65 2.92
CA TYR A 39 0.92 13.95 4.05
C TYR A 39 2.44 13.97 3.88
N PRO A 40 3.21 14.14 4.97
CA PRO A 40 4.66 14.00 4.89
C PRO A 40 5.02 12.60 4.41
N THR A 41 6.03 12.49 3.56
CA THR A 41 6.57 11.19 3.15
C THR A 41 7.08 10.44 4.39
N PRO A 42 6.57 9.23 4.69
CA PRO A 42 7.06 8.45 5.83
C PRO A 42 8.54 8.12 5.70
N ALA A 43 9.23 7.98 6.84
CA ALA A 43 10.64 7.61 6.84
C ALA A 43 10.87 6.21 6.22
N CYS A 44 11.94 6.08 5.43
CA CYS A 44 12.36 4.80 4.86
C CYS A 44 13.02 3.92 5.94
N LYS A 45 12.20 3.13 6.62
CA LYS A 45 12.62 2.19 7.67
C LYS A 45 13.09 0.89 7.05
N LYS A 46 14.24 0.36 7.51
CA LYS A 46 14.77 -0.96 7.11
C LYS A 46 14.43 -2.04 8.14
N GLU A 47 13.20 -2.01 8.61
CA GLU A 47 12.66 -2.90 9.65
C GLU A 47 11.20 -3.26 9.31
N CYS A 48 10.79 -4.46 9.69
CA CYS A 48 9.39 -4.88 9.64
C CYS A 48 8.69 -4.50 10.96
N GLN A 49 7.36 -4.48 10.94
CA GLN A 49 6.57 -4.31 12.15
C GLN A 49 6.82 -5.43 13.18
N SER A 50 6.61 -5.10 14.47
CA SER A 50 6.76 -6.08 15.55
C SER A 50 5.78 -7.24 15.38
N GLY A 51 6.29 -8.47 15.55
CA GLY A 51 5.52 -9.70 15.40
C GLY A 51 5.46 -10.25 13.97
N TYR A 52 6.05 -9.58 12.97
CA TYR A 52 6.22 -10.15 11.63
C TYR A 52 7.38 -11.15 11.61
N SER A 53 7.20 -12.30 10.95
CA SER A 53 8.13 -13.43 11.06
C SER A 53 9.44 -13.25 10.29
N ASN A 54 9.43 -12.54 9.16
CA ASN A 54 10.62 -12.34 8.33
C ASN A 54 11.36 -11.05 8.71
N SER A 55 12.67 -11.02 8.46
CA SER A 55 13.43 -9.76 8.49
C SER A 55 13.12 -8.91 7.25
N TRP A 56 13.26 -7.59 7.37
CA TRP A 56 13.11 -6.65 6.25
C TRP A 56 13.96 -7.04 5.03
N SER A 57 15.18 -7.52 5.26
CA SER A 57 16.08 -7.94 4.18
C SER A 57 15.61 -9.20 3.46
N ALA A 58 15.04 -10.15 4.20
CA ALA A 58 14.57 -11.42 3.66
C ALA A 58 13.22 -11.30 2.94
N ASP A 59 12.41 -10.30 3.30
CA ASP A 59 11.08 -10.08 2.72
C ASP A 59 11.10 -9.25 1.42
N LYS A 60 12.28 -8.86 0.93
CA LYS A 60 12.39 -8.12 -0.32
C LYS A 60 12.09 -9.01 -1.53
N HIS A 61 11.09 -8.61 -2.31
CA HIS A 61 10.78 -9.19 -3.60
C HIS A 61 11.42 -8.39 -4.74
N TYR A 62 12.05 -9.09 -5.69
CA TYR A 62 12.75 -8.49 -6.81
C TYR A 62 12.09 -8.86 -8.13
N GLY A 63 11.79 -7.86 -8.96
CA GLY A 63 11.32 -8.07 -10.33
C GLY A 63 12.46 -8.51 -11.25
N LYS A 64 12.16 -9.32 -12.27
CA LYS A 64 13.16 -9.77 -13.27
C LYS A 64 13.51 -8.67 -14.27
N THR A 65 12.51 -7.93 -14.75
CA THR A 65 12.64 -6.89 -15.79
C THR A 65 11.58 -5.82 -15.59
N ALA A 66 11.82 -4.62 -16.13
CA ALA A 66 10.83 -3.56 -16.28
C ALA A 66 10.79 -3.09 -17.74
N TYR A 67 9.60 -2.84 -18.29
CA TYR A 67 9.41 -2.39 -19.67
C TYR A 67 8.25 -1.41 -19.78
N ALA A 68 8.29 -0.54 -20.79
CA ALA A 68 7.19 0.37 -21.10
C ALA A 68 6.15 -0.30 -22.00
N VAL A 69 4.87 -0.02 -21.77
CA VAL A 69 3.77 -0.45 -22.63
C VAL A 69 3.45 0.67 -23.63
N GLY A 70 3.24 0.30 -24.90
CA GLY A 70 2.86 1.26 -25.93
C GLY A 70 1.55 1.98 -25.61
N LYS A 71 1.42 3.24 -26.02
CA LYS A 71 0.24 4.09 -25.76
C LYS A 71 -0.93 3.78 -26.72
N THR A 72 -1.19 2.50 -26.97
CA THR A 72 -2.32 2.04 -27.79
C THR A 72 -3.16 1.03 -27.00
N VAL A 73 -4.46 1.00 -27.29
CA VAL A 73 -5.38 0.04 -26.66
C VAL A 73 -4.88 -1.39 -26.85
N ALA A 74 -4.46 -1.72 -28.07
CA ALA A 74 -3.93 -3.04 -28.41
C ALA A 74 -2.69 -3.43 -27.57
N ALA A 75 -1.73 -2.51 -27.39
CA ALA A 75 -0.53 -2.80 -26.60
C ALA A 75 -0.84 -3.01 -25.10
N ILE A 76 -1.77 -2.24 -24.54
CA ILE A 76 -2.20 -2.36 -23.13
C ILE A 76 -2.97 -3.67 -22.91
N GLN A 77 -3.91 -3.99 -23.80
CA GLN A 77 -4.66 -5.24 -23.74
C GLN A 77 -3.70 -6.44 -23.81
N GLN A 78 -2.75 -6.42 -24.74
CA GLN A 78 -1.74 -7.47 -24.88
C GLN A 78 -0.91 -7.64 -23.60
N ALA A 79 -0.48 -6.54 -22.97
CA ALA A 79 0.30 -6.58 -21.73
C ALA A 79 -0.49 -7.16 -20.53
N CYS A 80 -1.81 -7.01 -20.51
CA CYS A 80 -2.67 -7.61 -19.50
C CYS A 80 -2.97 -9.10 -19.79
N HIS A 81 -3.17 -9.48 -21.06
CA HIS A 81 -3.50 -10.85 -21.45
C HIS A 81 -2.30 -11.80 -21.47
N ASN A 82 -1.08 -11.28 -21.64
CA ASN A 82 0.15 -12.07 -21.69
C ASN A 82 0.81 -12.28 -20.32
N ARG A 83 0.06 -12.08 -19.23
CA ARG A 83 0.52 -12.42 -17.88
C ARG A 83 0.14 -13.83 -17.50
#